data_AF-A0A8I2YLR7-F1
#
_entry.id   AF-A0A8I2YLR7-F1
#
_cell.length_a   1.000
_cell.length_b   1.000
_cell.length_c   1.000
_cell.angle_alpha   90.00
_cell.angle_beta   90.00
_cell.angle_gamma   90.00
#
_symmetry.space_group_name_H-M   'P 1'
#
loop_
_entity.id
_entity.type
_entity.pdbx_description
1 polymer ?
#
loop_
_entity_poly.entity_id
_entity_poly.type
_entity_poly.pdbx_seq_one_letter_code
_entity_poly.pdbx_strand_id
1 'polypeptide(L)'
;MSSVRLLTQLSRSARGTRTFSSSATRQDLVQNLYIRELKSYKPPVVAKDAHVGTVKVFTSPTAPKPPVLPADLAADLAAYDAAEPTKADVEAVKHTGLSGEEVGGGAEAFLSFLEADVKPAEAHH
;
A
#
# COMPACT_ATOMS: atom_id res chain seq x y z
N MET A 1 -26.73 -24.29 102.58
CA MET A 1 -25.95 -25.48 102.15
C MET A 1 -26.79 -26.28 101.17
N SER A 2 -26.15 -26.84 100.16
CA SER A 2 -26.66 -27.74 99.11
C SER A 2 -26.95 -27.12 97.74
N SER A 3 -25.91 -27.24 96.94
CA SER A 3 -25.69 -26.85 95.55
C SER A 3 -26.58 -27.56 94.54
N VAL A 4 -27.06 -26.82 93.53
CA VAL A 4 -27.54 -27.37 92.26
C VAL A 4 -26.34 -27.44 91.30
N ARG A 5 -25.92 -28.64 90.91
CA ARG A 5 -24.94 -28.85 89.82
C ARG A 5 -25.59 -29.72 88.77
N LEU A 6 -25.94 -29.10 87.64
CA LEU A 6 -26.48 -29.76 86.46
C LEU A 6 -25.39 -30.63 85.81
N LEU A 7 -25.76 -31.83 85.40
CA LEU A 7 -24.88 -32.86 84.87
C LEU A 7 -24.47 -32.61 83.40
N THR A 8 -23.25 -33.09 83.11
CA THR A 8 -22.78 -33.70 81.86
C THR A 8 -22.65 -32.83 80.61
N GLN A 9 -21.42 -32.36 80.37
CA GLN A 9 -20.92 -32.07 79.03
C GLN A 9 -20.75 -33.38 78.26
N LEU A 10 -21.54 -33.57 77.19
CA LEU A 10 -21.27 -34.59 76.18
C LEU A 10 -20.05 -34.15 75.35
N SER A 11 -18.90 -34.74 75.64
CA SER A 11 -17.71 -34.69 74.79
C SER A 11 -17.97 -35.45 73.49
N ARG A 12 -18.40 -34.74 72.43
CA ARG A 12 -18.38 -35.31 71.08
C ARG A 12 -17.00 -35.04 70.49
N SER A 13 -16.05 -35.92 70.80
CA SER A 13 -14.81 -36.01 70.03
C SER A 13 -15.21 -36.41 68.61
N ALA A 14 -15.28 -35.43 67.71
CA ALA A 14 -15.37 -35.69 66.28
C ALA A 14 -14.05 -36.36 65.90
N ARG A 15 -14.01 -37.69 65.98
CA ARG A 15 -12.96 -38.49 65.36
C ARG A 15 -13.08 -38.24 63.86
N GLY A 16 -12.27 -37.33 63.34
CA GLY A 16 -12.13 -37.11 61.91
C GLY A 16 -11.61 -38.40 61.29
N THR A 17 -12.50 -39.25 60.81
CA THR A 17 -12.14 -40.39 59.99
C THR A 17 -11.57 -39.84 58.69
N ARG A 18 -10.29 -40.10 58.42
CA ARG A 18 -9.70 -39.83 57.11
C ARG A 18 -10.33 -40.80 56.11
N THR A 19 -11.33 -40.34 55.37
CA THR A 19 -11.96 -41.12 54.31
C THR A 19 -11.07 -41.04 53.07
N PHE A 20 -10.50 -42.17 52.65
CA PHE A 20 -9.85 -42.27 51.34
C PHE A 20 -10.91 -42.64 50.32
N SER A 21 -11.22 -41.72 49.40
CA SER A 21 -12.06 -42.04 48.24
C SER A 21 -11.16 -42.64 47.16
N SER A 22 -11.21 -43.96 47.01
CA SER A 22 -10.56 -44.66 45.90
C SER A 22 -11.54 -44.75 44.73
N SER A 23 -11.83 -43.63 44.07
CA SER A 23 -12.53 -43.68 42.79
C SER A 23 -11.56 -44.17 41.72
N ALA A 24 -11.86 -45.32 41.10
CA ALA A 24 -11.12 -45.78 39.95
C ALA A 24 -11.33 -44.80 38.80
N THR A 25 -10.29 -44.08 38.41
CA THR A 25 -10.36 -43.17 37.26
C THR A 25 -10.53 -44.01 35.99
N ARG A 26 -11.72 -43.98 35.39
CA ARG A 26 -11.94 -44.55 34.06
C ARG A 26 -11.34 -43.61 33.02
N GLN A 27 -10.05 -43.79 32.78
CA GLN A 27 -9.32 -43.05 31.76
C GLN A 27 -9.39 -43.79 30.43
N ASP A 28 -9.64 -43.06 29.34
CA ASP A 28 -9.56 -43.58 27.98
C ASP A 28 -8.08 -43.65 27.56
N LEU A 29 -7.57 -44.87 27.40
CA LEU A 29 -6.18 -45.12 27.03
C LEU A 29 -5.85 -44.59 25.64
N VAL A 30 -6.79 -44.65 24.69
CA VAL A 30 -6.59 -44.20 23.31
C VAL A 30 -6.48 -42.69 23.27
N GLN A 31 -7.40 -42.00 23.95
CA GLN A 31 -7.38 -40.55 24.05
C GLN A 31 -6.10 -40.04 24.74
N ASN A 32 -5.69 -40.68 25.83
CA ASN A 32 -4.49 -40.29 26.56
C ASN A 32 -3.21 -40.52 25.75
N LEU A 33 -3.12 -41.63 25.01
CA LEU A 33 -2.01 -41.87 24.09
C LEU A 33 -1.96 -40.78 23.01
N TYR A 34 -3.09 -40.50 22.36
CA TYR A 34 -3.18 -39.47 21.33
C TYR A 34 -2.72 -38.10 21.84
N ILE A 35 -3.24 -37.64 22.98
CA ILE A 35 -2.85 -36.35 23.57
C ILE A 35 -1.37 -36.35 23.95
N ARG A 36 -0.82 -37.47 24.40
CA ARG A 36 0.60 -37.59 24.73
C ARG A 36 1.48 -37.46 23.49
N GLU A 37 1.14 -38.15 22.40
CA GLU A 37 1.87 -38.08 21.13
C GLU A 37 1.79 -36.68 20.51
N LEU A 38 0.63 -36.02 20.58
CA LEU A 38 0.50 -34.62 20.13
C LEU A 38 1.38 -33.67 20.93
N LYS A 39 1.44 -33.84 22.26
CA LYS A 39 2.26 -33.01 23.15
C LYS A 39 3.75 -33.29 23.01
N SER A 40 4.13 -34.54 22.72
CA SER A 40 5.53 -34.92 22.48
C SER A 40 6.00 -34.60 21.07
N TYR A 41 5.08 -34.32 20.14
CA TYR A 41 5.44 -34.02 18.77
C TYR A 41 6.27 -32.74 18.70
N LYS A 42 7.53 -32.91 18.31
CA LYS A 42 8.42 -31.81 17.96
C LYS A 42 8.46 -31.73 16.44
N PRO A 43 7.94 -30.63 15.83
CA PRO A 43 7.98 -30.49 14.38
C PRO A 43 9.44 -30.56 13.89
N PRO A 44 9.69 -31.19 12.74
CA PRO A 44 11.02 -31.20 12.16
C PRO A 44 11.48 -29.76 11.93
N VAL A 45 12.74 -29.49 12.26
CA VAL A 45 13.31 -28.15 12.09
C VAL A 45 13.30 -27.82 10.61
N VAL A 46 12.48 -26.84 10.22
CA VAL A 46 12.46 -26.34 8.85
C VAL A 46 13.87 -25.82 8.56
N ALA A 47 14.55 -26.47 7.62
CA ALA A 47 15.87 -26.04 7.19
C ALA A 47 15.78 -24.57 6.76
N LYS A 48 16.76 -23.75 7.17
CA LYS A 48 16.78 -22.33 6.80
C LYS A 48 16.71 -22.13 5.29
N ASP A 49 17.20 -23.11 4.54
CA ASP A 49 17.23 -23.16 3.08
C ASP A 49 16.05 -23.90 2.45
N ALA A 50 14.94 -24.13 3.18
CA ALA A 50 13.75 -24.79 2.63
C ALA A 50 13.12 -24.05 1.43
N HIS A 51 13.54 -22.82 1.16
CA HIS A 51 13.13 -22.01 0.01
C HIS A 51 14.01 -22.24 -1.23
N VAL A 52 15.19 -22.85 -1.08
CA VAL A 52 16.13 -23.12 -2.18
C VAL A 52 15.58 -24.26 -3.04
N GLY A 53 15.17 -23.94 -4.26
CA GLY A 53 14.61 -24.90 -5.23
C GLY A 53 13.08 -24.84 -5.37
N THR A 54 12.36 -24.24 -4.43
CA THR A 54 10.91 -23.99 -4.55
C THR A 54 10.63 -22.61 -5.16
N VAL A 55 11.49 -21.62 -4.91
CA VAL A 55 11.33 -20.24 -5.40
C VAL A 55 12.54 -19.83 -6.22
N LYS A 56 12.31 -19.08 -7.30
CA LYS A 56 13.39 -18.47 -8.09
C LYS A 56 14.09 -17.40 -7.25
N VAL A 57 15.42 -17.41 -7.26
CA VAL A 57 16.24 -16.44 -6.52
C VAL A 57 15.97 -15.04 -7.07
N PHE A 58 15.52 -14.13 -6.21
CA PHE A 58 15.29 -12.74 -6.57
C PHE A 58 16.58 -11.93 -6.36
N THR A 59 17.13 -11.40 -7.45
CA THR A 59 18.23 -10.45 -7.41
C THR A 59 17.70 -9.07 -7.81
N SER A 60 17.92 -8.07 -6.96
CA SER A 60 17.59 -6.68 -7.32
C SER A 60 18.40 -6.26 -8.56
N PRO A 61 17.78 -5.63 -9.56
CA PRO A 61 18.52 -5.11 -10.71
C PRO A 61 19.52 -4.05 -10.24
N THR A 62 20.66 -3.96 -10.92
CA THR A 62 21.64 -2.91 -10.65
C THR A 62 21.01 -1.54 -10.93
N ALA A 63 21.34 -0.54 -10.10
CA ALA A 63 20.85 0.82 -10.29
C ALA A 63 21.15 1.30 -11.72
N PRO A 64 20.19 1.95 -12.39
CA PRO A 64 20.38 2.40 -13.77
C PRO A 64 21.52 3.41 -13.84
N LYS A 65 22.44 3.21 -14.79
CA LYS A 65 23.48 4.19 -15.07
C LYS A 65 22.82 5.45 -15.62
N PRO A 66 23.14 6.65 -15.08
CA PRO A 66 22.68 7.90 -15.67
C PRO A 66 23.09 7.99 -17.15
N PRO A 67 22.26 8.57 -18.02
CA PRO A 67 22.63 8.80 -19.41
C PRO A 67 23.90 9.66 -19.46
N VAL A 68 24.80 9.30 -20.37
CA VAL A 68 26.03 10.09 -20.61
C VAL A 68 25.60 11.36 -21.34
N LEU A 69 25.90 12.53 -20.77
CA LEU A 69 25.73 13.80 -21.46
C LEU A 69 26.58 13.78 -22.75
N PRO A 70 26.07 14.31 -23.86
CA PRO A 70 26.87 14.42 -25.07
C PRO A 70 28.13 15.23 -24.76
N ALA A 71 29.27 14.81 -25.32
CA ALA A 71 30.57 15.38 -24.96
C ALA A 71 30.73 16.87 -25.34
N ASP A 72 29.85 17.39 -26.21
CA ASP A 72 29.95 18.73 -26.78
C ASP A 72 28.73 19.63 -26.47
N LEU A 73 28.30 19.63 -25.20
CA LEU A 73 27.27 20.55 -24.73
C LEU A 73 27.66 22.03 -24.92
N ALA A 74 28.96 22.34 -24.96
CA ALA A 74 29.43 23.71 -25.09
C ALA A 74 29.15 24.27 -26.49
N ALA A 75 29.37 23.50 -27.56
CA ALA A 75 29.04 23.92 -28.91
C ALA A 75 27.52 24.02 -29.12
N ASP A 76 26.75 23.08 -28.58
CA ASP A 76 25.28 23.10 -28.65
C ASP A 76 24.73 24.35 -27.95
N LEU A 77 25.20 24.67 -26.75
CA LEU A 77 24.79 25.88 -26.02
C LEU A 77 25.19 27.16 -26.75
N ALA A 78 26.40 27.21 -27.32
CA ALA A 78 26.83 28.36 -28.12
C ALA A 78 25.98 28.53 -29.39
N ALA A 79 25.56 27.44 -30.03
CA ALA A 79 24.64 27.47 -31.17
C ALA A 79 23.23 27.92 -30.78
N TYR A 80 22.74 27.53 -29.61
CA TYR A 80 21.47 28.01 -29.06
C TYR A 80 21.53 29.51 -28.70
N ASP A 81 22.62 29.96 -28.07
CA ASP A 81 22.79 31.37 -27.69
C ASP A 81 22.98 32.27 -28.92
N ALA A 82 23.61 31.76 -29.99
CA ALA A 82 23.75 32.46 -31.25
C ALA A 82 22.46 32.47 -32.08
N ALA A 83 21.52 31.57 -31.81
CA ALA A 83 20.21 31.55 -32.44
C ALA A 83 19.30 32.60 -31.78
N GLU A 84 19.47 33.86 -32.17
CA GLU A 84 18.49 34.89 -31.85
C GLU A 84 17.11 34.48 -32.43
N PRO A 85 16.01 34.58 -31.67
CA PRO A 85 14.68 34.31 -32.21
C PRO A 85 14.28 35.42 -33.18
N THR A 86 14.63 35.26 -34.46
CA THR A 86 14.06 36.09 -35.52
C THR A 86 12.58 35.78 -35.60
N LYS A 87 11.73 36.73 -35.22
CA LYS A 87 10.37 36.80 -35.78
C LYS A 87 10.55 36.69 -37.29
N ALA A 88 9.90 35.69 -37.90
CA ALA A 88 10.09 35.36 -39.31
C ALA A 88 10.14 36.62 -40.17
N ASP A 89 11.23 36.81 -40.89
CA ASP A 89 11.30 37.82 -41.94
C ASP A 89 10.26 37.40 -42.99
N VAL A 90 9.18 38.18 -43.09
CA VAL A 90 8.19 37.99 -44.13
C VAL A 90 8.81 38.52 -45.42
N GLU A 91 9.57 37.66 -46.11
CA GLU A 91 9.82 37.87 -47.52
C GLU A 91 8.46 37.94 -48.22
N ALA A 92 8.18 39.09 -48.83
CA ALA A 92 6.98 39.31 -49.64
C ALA A 92 7.00 38.35 -50.85
N VAL A 93 6.52 37.13 -50.66
CA VAL A 93 6.20 36.21 -51.74
C VAL A 93 5.02 36.78 -52.49
N LYS A 94 5.27 37.21 -53.73
CA LYS A 94 4.24 37.51 -54.73
C LYS A 94 3.29 36.32 -54.81
N HIS A 95 2.07 36.49 -54.32
CA HIS A 95 0.99 35.54 -54.51
C HIS A 95 0.64 35.46 -56.01
N THR A 96 1.26 34.52 -56.72
CA THR A 96 0.68 33.95 -57.94
C THR A 96 -0.26 32.84 -57.52
N GLY A 97 -1.54 33.06 -57.75
CA GLY A 97 -2.63 32.34 -57.11
C GLY A 97 -2.72 30.85 -57.39
N LEU A 98 -3.40 30.20 -56.46
CA LEU A 98 -4.38 29.16 -56.75
C LEU A 98 -5.62 29.49 -55.90
N SER A 99 -6.69 29.79 -56.62
CA SER A 99 -8.05 30.00 -56.15
C SER A 99 -8.54 28.83 -55.31
N GLY A 100 -9.12 29.13 -54.15
CA GLY A 100 -9.98 28.20 -53.44
C GLY A 100 -10.10 28.51 -51.97
N GLU A 101 -10.86 29.56 -51.63
CA GLU A 101 -11.82 29.56 -50.52
C GLU A 101 -12.42 30.96 -50.38
N GLU A 102 -13.48 31.23 -51.12
CA GLU A 102 -14.59 31.90 -50.45
C GLU A 102 -15.39 30.80 -49.76
N VAL A 103 -15.49 30.85 -48.44
CA VAL A 103 -16.75 30.85 -47.68
C VAL A 103 -16.40 30.96 -46.19
N GLY A 104 -16.52 32.18 -45.65
CA GLY A 104 -16.79 32.50 -44.24
C GLY A 104 -16.10 31.66 -43.15
N GLY A 105 -14.91 32.08 -42.70
CA GLY A 105 -14.31 31.54 -41.46
C GLY A 105 -12.79 31.69 -41.30
N GLY A 106 -12.13 32.52 -42.10
CA GLY A 106 -10.67 32.70 -42.03
C GLY A 106 -10.18 33.55 -40.85
N ALA A 107 -8.85 33.63 -40.72
CA ALA A 107 -8.16 34.39 -39.66
C ALA A 107 -8.63 35.85 -39.51
N GLU A 108 -8.97 36.51 -40.61
CA GLU A 108 -9.55 37.87 -40.62
C GLU A 108 -10.90 37.96 -39.87
N ALA A 109 -11.74 36.93 -39.97
CA ALA A 109 -13.01 36.86 -39.24
C ALA A 109 -12.80 36.61 -37.73
N PHE A 110 -11.73 35.90 -37.37
CA PHE A 110 -11.37 35.66 -35.98
C PHE A 110 -10.75 36.90 -35.32
N LEU A 111 -9.88 37.62 -36.04
CA LEU A 111 -9.30 38.88 -35.55
C LEU A 111 -10.38 39.95 -35.36
N SER A 112 -11.30 40.11 -36.31
CA SER A 112 -12.43 41.04 -36.16
C SER A 112 -13.39 40.66 -35.03
N PHE A 113 -13.59 39.37 -34.74
CA PHE A 113 -14.35 38.94 -33.56
C PHE A 113 -13.65 39.30 -32.25
N LEU A 114 -12.33 39.13 -32.16
CA LEU A 114 -11.57 39.49 -30.95
C LEU A 114 -11.48 41.00 -30.73
N GLU A 115 -11.44 41.77 -31.81
CA GLU A 115 -11.36 43.23 -31.75
C GLU A 115 -12.73 43.90 -31.52
N ALA A 116 -13.83 43.17 -31.72
CA ALA A 116 -15.16 43.66 -31.41
C ALA A 116 -15.36 43.79 -29.89
N ASP A 117 -15.72 45.01 -29.43
CA ASP A 117 -16.08 45.25 -28.03
C ASP A 117 -17.21 44.32 -27.58
N VAL A 118 -17.02 43.67 -26.43
CA VAL A 118 -18.07 42.88 -25.78
C VAL A 118 -19.19 43.84 -25.39
N LYS A 119 -20.29 43.82 -26.16
CA LYS A 119 -21.48 44.61 -25.84
C LYS A 119 -21.93 44.22 -24.42
N PRO A 120 -22.06 45.18 -23.48
CA PRO A 120 -22.60 44.88 -22.16
C PRO A 120 -24.01 44.32 -22.37
N ALA A 121 -24.30 43.17 -21.76
CA ALA A 121 -25.64 42.58 -21.82
C ALA A 121 -26.66 43.62 -21.38
N GLU A 122 -27.59 43.98 -22.28
CA GLU A 122 -28.73 44.82 -21.93
C GLU A 122 -29.43 44.16 -20.75
N ALA A 123 -29.47 44.86 -19.61
CA ALA A 123 -30.15 44.39 -18.42
C ALA A 123 -31.62 44.16 -18.77
N HIS A 124 -32.06 42.91 -18.75
CA HIS A 124 -33.46 42.56 -18.92
C HIS A 124 -34.30 43.28 -17.85
N HIS A 125 -35.05 44.30 -18.27
CA HIS A 125 -36.20 44.87 -17.58
C HIS A 125 -37.45 44.59 -18.40
#